data_AF-A0A537A200-F1
#
_entry.id   AF-A0A537A200-F1
#
_cell.length_a   1.000
_cell.length_b   1.000
_cell.length_c   1.000
_cell.angle_alpha   90.00
_cell.angle_beta   90.00
_cell.angle_gamma   90.00
#
_symmetry.space_group_name_H-M   'P 1'
#
loop_
_entity.id
_entity.type
_entity.pdbx_description
1 polymer ?
#
loop_
_entity_poly.entity_id
_entity_poly.type
_entity_poly.pdbx_seq_one_letter_code
_entity_poly.pdbx_strand_id
1 'polypeptide(L)'
;MNSTSMRFGKTLMLQADRLAQFTEDPPRVTRRYLTPQHRQAGEYLIGLMRDAGMTAIFDALGNVVGRYESEDRNAPVLMTGSHMDSVRNAGRYGCACA
;
A
#
# COMPACT_ATOMS: atom_id res chain seq x y z
N MET A 1 -23.07 21.02 -14.24
CA MET A 1 -22.45 20.37 -13.07
C MET A 1 -21.70 19.15 -13.59
N ASN A 2 -20.41 19.28 -13.91
CA ASN A 2 -19.60 18.17 -14.43
C ASN A 2 -19.32 17.19 -13.29
N SER A 3 -19.93 16.01 -13.36
CA SER A 3 -19.58 14.88 -12.51
C SER A 3 -18.15 14.47 -12.84
N THR A 4 -17.20 14.82 -11.97
CA THR A 4 -15.84 14.29 -11.98
C THR A 4 -15.94 12.79 -11.77
N SER A 5 -16.07 12.03 -12.86
CA SER A 5 -16.11 10.57 -12.82
C SER A 5 -14.86 10.09 -12.09
N MET A 6 -15.07 9.45 -10.93
CA MET A 6 -14.02 8.86 -10.09
C MET A 6 -13.39 7.67 -10.83
N ARG A 7 -12.60 7.96 -11.87
CA ARG A 7 -12.05 7.01 -12.85
C ARG A 7 -11.35 5.82 -12.18
N PHE A 8 -10.71 6.05 -11.05
CA PHE A 8 -9.96 5.04 -10.31
C PHE A 8 -10.64 4.56 -9.03
N GLY A 9 -11.77 5.17 -8.62
CA GLY A 9 -12.39 4.91 -7.32
C GLY A 9 -12.75 3.44 -7.10
N LYS A 10 -13.45 2.83 -8.07
CA LYS A 10 -13.82 1.40 -7.97
C LYS A 10 -12.60 0.49 -7.89
N THR A 11 -11.58 0.75 -8.70
CA THR A 11 -10.35 -0.04 -8.70
C THR A 11 -9.63 0.09 -7.36
N LEU A 12 -9.46 1.30 -6.83
CA LEU A 12 -8.82 1.53 -5.53
C LEU A 12 -9.54 0.80 -4.39
N MET A 13 -10.87 0.81 -4.39
CA MET A 13 -11.66 0.09 -3.39
C MET A 13 -11.44 -1.42 -3.47
N LEU A 14 -11.37 -1.99 -4.68
CA LEU A 14 -11.02 -3.40 -4.87
C LEU A 14 -9.60 -3.72 -4.40
N GLN A 15 -8.64 -2.83 -4.64
CA GLN A 15 -7.27 -3.01 -4.14
C GLN A 15 -7.24 -2.98 -2.60
N ALA A 16 -8.00 -2.09 -1.96
CA ALA A 16 -8.11 -2.02 -0.50
C ALA A 16 -8.75 -3.29 0.08
N ASP A 17 -9.83 -3.79 -0.54
CA ASP A 17 -10.49 -5.02 -0.11
C ASP A 17 -9.56 -6.24 -0.25
N ARG A 18 -8.75 -6.32 -1.31
CA ARG A 18 -7.72 -7.37 -1.46
C ARG A 18 -6.60 -7.21 -0.44
N LEU A 19 -6.12 -5.99 -0.21
CA LEU A 19 -5.06 -5.73 0.77
C LEU A 19 -5.50 -6.13 2.18
N ALA A 20 -6.78 -5.99 2.53
CA ALA A 20 -7.34 -6.40 3.81
C ALA A 20 -7.32 -7.93 4.04
N GLN A 21 -7.19 -8.74 2.98
CA GLN A 21 -7.13 -10.20 3.08
C GLN A 21 -5.79 -10.71 3.61
N PHE A 22 -4.73 -9.89 3.54
CA PHE A 22 -3.43 -10.22 4.14
C PHE A 22 -3.46 -9.91 5.64
N THR A 23 -4.09 -10.80 6.40
CA THR A 23 -4.37 -10.65 7.84
C THR A 23 -4.07 -11.94 8.61
N GLU A 24 -3.60 -11.77 9.85
CA GLU A 24 -3.31 -12.84 10.81
C GLU A 24 -4.59 -13.42 11.42
N ASP A 25 -5.70 -12.66 11.43
CA ASP A 25 -6.94 -13.02 12.15
C ASP A 25 -8.19 -12.79 11.29
N PRO A 26 -8.45 -13.58 10.23
CA PRO A 26 -9.67 -13.46 9.44
C PRO A 26 -10.94 -13.68 10.30
N PRO A 27 -12.03 -12.90 10.10
CA PRO A 27 -12.22 -11.88 9.06
C PRO A 27 -11.75 -10.48 9.48
N ARG A 28 -11.11 -10.35 10.64
CA ARG A 28 -10.60 -9.09 11.17
C ARG A 28 -9.32 -8.69 10.44
N VAL A 29 -8.98 -7.40 10.48
CA VAL A 29 -7.70 -6.92 9.93
C VAL A 29 -6.69 -6.81 11.07
N THR A 30 -5.71 -7.69 11.05
CA THR A 30 -4.56 -7.68 11.96
C THR A 30 -3.33 -8.01 11.12
N ARG A 31 -2.45 -7.02 10.92
CA ARG A 31 -1.21 -7.19 10.16
C ARG A 31 -0.07 -6.51 10.89
N ARG A 32 0.58 -7.22 11.82
CA ARG A 32 1.70 -6.68 12.59
C ARG A 32 2.97 -6.65 11.75
N TYR A 33 3.84 -5.69 12.06
CA TYR A 33 5.12 -5.51 11.40
C TYR A 33 5.97 -6.80 11.39
N LEU A 34 6.62 -7.07 10.24
CA LEU A 34 7.48 -8.23 9.97
C LEU A 34 6.85 -9.63 10.11
N THR A 35 5.53 -9.73 10.21
CA THR A 35 4.82 -11.00 10.07
C THR A 35 4.80 -11.48 8.61
N PRO A 36 4.51 -12.78 8.35
CA PRO A 36 4.29 -13.27 6.99
C PRO A 36 3.23 -12.46 6.23
N GLN A 37 2.17 -12.03 6.92
CA GLN A 37 1.09 -11.21 6.36
C GLN A 37 1.55 -9.80 5.99
N HIS A 38 2.44 -9.21 6.80
CA HIS A 38 3.10 -7.94 6.44
C HIS A 38 3.91 -8.09 5.15
N ARG A 39 4.68 -9.18 5.03
CA ARG A 39 5.45 -9.46 3.81
C ARG A 39 4.53 -9.65 2.60
N GLN A 40 3.49 -10.47 2.70
CA GLN A 40 2.54 -10.71 1.61
C GLN A 40 1.85 -9.42 1.14
N ALA A 41 1.43 -8.57 2.10
CA ALA A 41 0.86 -7.26 1.78
C ALA A 41 1.87 -6.36 1.05
N GLY A 42 3.13 -6.35 1.49
CA GLY A 42 4.16 -5.55 0.82
C GLY A 42 4.50 -6.07 -0.57
N GLU A 43 4.58 -7.40 -0.77
CA GLU A 43 4.75 -8.02 -2.10
C GLU A 43 3.61 -7.66 -3.04
N TYR A 44 2.37 -7.64 -2.53
CA TYR A 44 1.20 -7.19 -3.28
C TYR A 44 1.29 -5.72 -3.71
N LEU A 45 1.66 -4.83 -2.78
CA LEU A 45 1.84 -3.40 -3.05
C LEU A 45 2.96 -3.16 -4.07
N ILE A 46 4.07 -3.88 -3.96
CA ILE A 46 5.17 -3.83 -4.95
C ILE A 46 4.67 -4.21 -6.34
N GLY A 47 3.83 -5.25 -6.44
CA GLY A 47 3.20 -5.64 -7.71
C GLY A 47 2.40 -4.48 -8.32
N LEU A 48 1.51 -3.87 -7.54
CA LEU A 48 0.72 -2.72 -7.99
C LEU A 48 1.59 -1.52 -8.41
N MET A 49 2.65 -1.23 -7.67
CA MET A 49 3.59 -0.14 -7.99
C MET A 49 4.33 -0.42 -9.31
N ARG A 50 4.75 -1.67 -9.55
CA ARG A 50 5.40 -2.08 -10.81
C ARG A 50 4.45 -2.02 -11.99
N ASP A 51 3.20 -2.46 -11.82
CA ASP A 51 2.15 -2.34 -12.84
C ASP A 51 1.86 -0.88 -13.20
N ALA A 52 2.04 0.04 -12.23
CA ALA A 52 1.96 1.48 -12.45
C ALA A 52 3.23 2.08 -13.08
N GLY A 53 4.29 1.29 -13.31
CA GLY A 53 5.54 1.72 -13.94
C GLY A 53 6.63 2.22 -12.98
N MET A 54 6.49 1.98 -11.67
CA MET A 54 7.52 2.33 -10.70
C MET A 54 8.60 1.24 -10.60
N THR A 55 9.82 1.64 -10.24
CA THR A 55 10.76 0.71 -9.60
C THR A 55 10.34 0.55 -8.14
N ALA A 56 9.99 -0.67 -7.72
CA ALA A 56 9.50 -0.93 -6.36
C ALA A 56 10.21 -2.11 -5.70
N ILE A 57 10.60 -1.90 -4.43
CA ILE A 57 11.38 -2.84 -3.61
C ILE A 57 10.95 -2.78 -2.13
N PHE A 58 11.37 -3.78 -1.37
CA PHE A 58 11.56 -3.63 0.06
C PHE A 58 12.90 -2.96 0.34
N ASP A 59 12.93 -1.99 1.24
CA ASP A 59 14.19 -1.49 1.80
C ASP A 59 14.72 -2.45 2.90
N ALA A 60 15.89 -2.11 3.46
CA ALA A 60 16.51 -2.90 4.53
C ALA A 60 15.70 -2.95 5.83
N LEU A 61 14.74 -2.04 6.01
CA LEU A 61 13.83 -1.97 7.16
C LEU A 61 12.47 -2.62 6.83
N GLY A 62 12.30 -3.22 5.65
CA GLY A 62 11.03 -3.83 5.26
C GLY A 62 9.93 -2.83 4.92
N ASN A 63 10.27 -1.56 4.66
CA ASN A 63 9.33 -0.62 4.04
C ASN A 63 9.18 -0.95 2.55
N VAL A 64 8.01 -0.72 1.99
CA VAL A 64 7.81 -0.76 0.53
C VAL A 64 8.04 0.63 -0.04
N VAL A 65 8.97 0.74 -0.97
CA VAL A 65 9.30 1.99 -1.64
C VAL A 65 9.08 1.81 -3.14
N GLY A 66 8.22 2.65 -3.70
CA GLY A 66 8.01 2.79 -5.15
C GLY A 66 8.52 4.13 -5.63
N ARG A 67 9.29 4.14 -6.71
CA ARG A 67 9.91 5.36 -7.26
C ARG A 67 9.72 5.42 -8.77
N TYR A 68 9.28 6.59 -9.24
CA TYR A 68 9.48 7.00 -10.61
C TYR A 68 10.78 7.81 -10.67
N GLU A 69 11.70 7.41 -11.54
CA GLU A 69 12.93 8.19 -11.73
C GLU A 69 12.65 9.42 -12.60
N SER A 70 13.26 10.54 -12.19
CA SER A 70 13.31 11.75 -12.99
C SER A 70 14.40 11.62 -14.06
N GLU A 71 14.19 12.22 -15.22
CA GLU A 71 15.24 12.36 -16.24
C GLU A 71 16.37 13.29 -15.75
N ASP A 72 16.04 14.29 -14.93
CA ASP A 72 17.02 15.12 -14.23
C ASP A 72 17.42 14.46 -12.90
N ARG A 73 18.71 14.12 -12.78
CA ARG A 73 19.30 13.49 -11.59
C ARG A 73 19.38 14.43 -10.38
N ASN A 74 19.26 15.74 -10.59
CA ASN A 74 19.32 16.75 -9.53
C ASN A 74 17.93 17.24 -9.09
N ALA A 75 16.86 16.70 -9.68
CA ALA A 75 15.51 17.08 -9.30
C ALA A 75 15.23 16.75 -7.81
N PRO A 76 14.52 17.62 -7.08
CA PRO A 76 14.11 17.33 -5.72
C PRO A 76 13.12 16.16 -5.68
N VAL A 77 13.15 15.40 -4.59
CA VAL A 77 12.23 14.27 -4.38
C VAL A 77 10.92 14.76 -3.76
N LEU A 78 9.80 14.45 -4.43
CA LEU A 78 8.47 14.52 -3.81
C LEU A 78 8.10 13.13 -3.28
N MET A 79 7.84 13.02 -1.98
CA MET A 79 7.49 11.77 -1.32
C MET A 79 6.08 11.83 -0.72
N THR A 80 5.32 10.76 -0.89
CA THR A 80 4.04 10.52 -0.21
C THR A 80 4.02 9.08 0.28
N GLY A 81 3.35 8.84 1.41
CA GLY A 81 3.29 7.52 2.02
C GLY A 81 2.37 7.46 3.22
N SER A 82 2.17 6.24 3.69
CA SER A 82 1.50 5.90 4.95
C SER A 82 2.12 4.61 5.47
N HIS A 83 1.53 3.99 6.48
CA HIS A 83 1.96 2.70 6.98
C HIS A 83 1.02 1.59 6.51
N MET A 84 1.55 0.36 6.41
CA MET A 84 0.77 -0.79 5.96
C MET A 84 0.44 -1.77 7.09
N ASP A 85 1.10 -1.68 8.24
CA ASP A 85 0.78 -2.49 9.41
C ASP A 85 -0.50 -2.00 10.11
N SER A 86 -1.06 -2.84 10.98
CA SER A 86 -2.28 -2.53 11.72
C SER A 86 -2.21 -2.97 13.18
N VAL A 87 -3.03 -2.32 13.99
CA VAL A 87 -3.43 -2.86 15.29
C VAL A 87 -4.31 -4.11 15.10
N ARG A 88 -4.58 -4.83 16.19
CA ARG A 88 -5.52 -5.95 16.17
C ARG A 88 -6.93 -5.47 15.85
N ASN A 89 -7.63 -6.19 14.97
CA ASN A 89 -9.01 -5.88 14.59
C ASN A 89 -9.22 -4.44 14.09
N ALA A 90 -8.29 -3.95 13.27
CA ALA A 90 -8.41 -2.66 12.62
C ALA A 90 -9.52 -2.66 11.56
N GLY A 91 -9.93 -1.45 11.13
CA GLY A 91 -10.74 -1.30 9.93
C GLY A 91 -9.91 -1.51 8.65
N ARG A 92 -10.57 -1.87 7.54
CA ARG A 92 -9.91 -2.10 6.24
C ARG A 92 -9.16 -0.88 5.65
N TYR A 93 -9.55 0.33 6.04
CA TYR A 93 -8.86 1.57 5.68
C TYR A 93 -8.00 2.11 6.81
N GLY A 94 -8.13 1.52 8.00
CA GLY A 94 -7.43 1.91 9.20
C GLY A 94 -5.98 1.49 9.11
N CYS A 95 -5.16 2.40 8.61
CA CYS A 95 -3.77 2.52 9.03
C CYS A 95 -3.87 3.03 10.49
N ALA A 96 -4.02 2.09 11.44
CA ALA A 96 -4.15 2.27 12.90
C ALA A 96 -4.97 3.49 13.42
N CYS A 97 -6.21 3.23 13.86
CA CYS A 97 -6.80 3.86 15.05
C CYS A 97 -7.76 2.84 15.69
N ALA A 98 -7.43 2.39 16.90
CA ALA A 98 -8.40 1.94 17.89
C ALA A 98 -8.40 3.00 19.00
#